data_AF-A0A256GLX9-F1
#
_entry.id   AF-A0A256GLX9-F1
#
_cell.length_a   1.000
_cell.length_b   1.000
_cell.length_c   1.000
_cell.angle_alpha   90.00
_cell.angle_beta   90.00
_cell.angle_gamma   90.00
#
_symmetry.space_group_name_H-M   'P 1'
#
loop_
_entity.id
_entity.type
_entity.pdbx_description
1 polymer ?
#
loop_
_entity_poly.entity_id
_entity_poly.type
_entity_poly.pdbx_seq_one_letter_code
_entity_poly.pdbx_strand_id
1 'polypeptide(L)'
;MRNLVRVSLTGLFLGANLTMAFAQATPEQMEMAYNAARNQLGVLQYCQEKGYTDGGAIEIQTKMIALIPAPSDTTKADAAEATGKQGKVSAMGMEQDIATSAKAQNVSEEKLCQTMADAVKQAGAQLPQ
;
A
#
# COMPACT_ATOMS: atom_id res chain seq x y z
N MET A 1 61.65 4.38 -6.01
CA MET A 1 61.42 2.98 -5.61
C MET A 1 60.01 2.60 -6.03
N ARG A 2 59.89 1.52 -6.81
CA ARG A 2 58.64 0.93 -7.33
C ARG A 2 57.70 0.58 -6.17
N ASN A 3 56.40 0.88 -6.33
CA ASN A 3 55.41 -0.19 -6.29
C ASN A 3 54.17 0.17 -7.11
N LEU A 4 54.06 -0.55 -8.23
CA LEU A 4 52.88 -0.65 -9.07
C LEU A 4 51.81 -1.45 -8.33
N VAL A 5 50.63 -0.88 -8.17
CA VAL A 5 49.40 -1.66 -8.00
C VAL A 5 48.51 -1.34 -9.20
N ARG A 6 48.66 -2.17 -10.24
CA ARG A 6 47.69 -2.29 -11.32
C ARG A 6 46.51 -3.10 -10.76
N VAL A 7 45.39 -2.45 -10.48
CA VAL A 7 44.11 -3.15 -10.31
C VAL A 7 43.23 -2.75 -11.48
N SER A 8 42.99 -3.75 -12.32
CA SER A 8 42.28 -3.67 -13.59
C SER A 8 40.82 -3.24 -13.41
N LEU A 9 40.42 -2.30 -14.26
CA LEU A 9 39.05 -2.03 -14.65
C LEU A 9 38.37 -3.35 -15.07
N THR A 10 37.51 -3.90 -14.22
CA THR A 10 36.52 -4.90 -14.62
C THR A 10 35.20 -4.44 -14.03
N GLY A 11 34.33 -3.95 -14.89
CA GLY A 11 33.03 -3.41 -14.51
C GLY A 11 32.20 -4.47 -13.79
N LEU A 12 31.69 -4.11 -12.61
CA LEU A 12 30.53 -4.77 -12.06
C LEU A 12 29.33 -3.84 -12.30
N PHE A 13 28.63 -4.12 -13.39
CA PHE A 13 27.27 -3.64 -13.62
C PHE A 13 26.39 -4.10 -12.45
N LEU A 14 26.19 -3.25 -11.45
CA LEU A 14 25.10 -3.40 -10.48
C LEU A 14 23.82 -2.93 -11.15
N GLY A 15 23.31 -3.76 -12.06
CA GLY A 15 21.90 -3.73 -12.43
C GLY A 15 21.09 -4.06 -11.18
N ALA A 16 20.54 -3.03 -10.54
CA ALA A 16 19.62 -3.19 -9.42
C ALA A 16 18.34 -3.83 -9.95
N ASN A 17 18.27 -5.16 -9.82
CA ASN A 17 17.11 -5.94 -10.16
C ASN A 17 16.02 -5.66 -9.12
N LEU A 18 14.83 -5.26 -9.57
CA LEU A 18 13.62 -5.09 -8.76
C LEU A 18 13.19 -6.38 -8.02
N THR A 19 13.80 -7.52 -8.32
CA THR A 19 13.52 -8.83 -7.70
C THR A 19 13.95 -8.93 -6.24
N MET A 20 14.82 -8.05 -5.74
CA MET A 20 15.32 -8.13 -4.36
C MET A 20 14.37 -7.51 -3.31
N ALA A 21 13.35 -6.75 -3.71
CA ALA A 21 12.46 -6.04 -2.78
C ALA A 21 11.55 -6.97 -1.95
N PHE A 22 11.15 -8.11 -2.51
CA PHE A 22 10.28 -9.09 -1.82
C PHE A 22 11.04 -10.24 -1.17
N ALA A 23 12.32 -10.45 -1.51
CA ALA A 23 13.11 -11.57 -1.00
C ALA A 23 13.52 -11.41 0.49
N GLN A 24 13.27 -10.25 1.09
CA GLN A 24 13.73 -9.91 2.45
C GLN A 24 12.58 -9.60 3.44
N ALA A 25 11.32 -9.64 3.00
CA ALA A 25 10.19 -9.37 3.88
C ALA A 25 9.92 -10.56 4.82
N THR A 26 9.82 -10.32 6.13
CA THR A 26 9.44 -11.37 7.08
C THR A 26 7.96 -11.71 6.94
N PRO A 27 7.52 -12.92 7.36
CA PRO A 27 6.10 -13.26 7.37
C PRO A 27 5.22 -12.24 8.09
N GLU A 28 5.70 -11.66 9.19
CA GLU A 28 5.00 -10.61 9.94
C GLU A 28 4.87 -9.32 9.13
N GLN A 29 5.90 -8.93 8.38
CA GLN A 29 5.84 -7.77 7.50
C GLN A 29 4.83 -7.98 6.36
N MET A 30 4.75 -9.19 5.83
CA MET A 30 3.76 -9.55 4.81
C MET A 30 2.33 -9.55 5.37
N GLU A 31 2.12 -10.10 6.57
CA GLU A 31 0.82 -10.05 7.26
C GLU A 31 0.40 -8.61 7.53
N MET A 32 1.32 -7.76 8.01
CA MET A 32 1.03 -6.33 8.22
C MET A 32 0.67 -5.62 6.91
N ALA A 33 1.39 -5.88 5.82
CA ALA A 33 1.09 -5.29 4.51
C ALA A 33 -0.29 -5.76 4.00
N TYR A 34 -0.60 -7.05 4.14
CA TYR A 34 -1.89 -7.62 3.75
C TYR A 34 -3.04 -6.98 4.56
N ASN A 35 -2.89 -6.86 5.89
CA ASN A 35 -3.88 -6.24 6.77
C ASN A 35 -4.09 -4.76 6.45
N ALA A 36 -3.00 -4.01 6.22
CA ALA A 36 -3.08 -2.59 5.84
C ALA A 36 -3.77 -2.41 4.48
N ALA A 37 -3.47 -3.26 3.50
CA ALA A 37 -4.11 -3.23 2.19
C ALA A 37 -5.62 -3.53 2.28
N ARG A 38 -6.03 -4.45 3.16
CA ARG A 38 -7.45 -4.75 3.45
C ARG A 38 -8.15 -3.61 4.17
N ASN A 39 -7.50 -2.92 5.11
CA ASN A 39 -8.04 -1.70 5.70
C ASN A 39 -8.23 -0.59 4.66
N GLN A 40 -7.23 -0.37 3.79
CA GLN A 40 -7.33 0.61 2.70
C GLN A 40 -8.48 0.28 1.75
N LEU A 41 -8.71 -1.00 1.44
CA LEU A 41 -9.88 -1.45 0.66
C LEU A 41 -11.19 -1.05 1.34
N GLY A 42 -11.32 -1.29 2.65
CA GLY A 42 -12.48 -0.87 3.43
C GLY A 42 -12.70 0.65 3.39
N VAL A 43 -11.63 1.44 3.49
CA VAL A 43 -11.71 2.91 3.40
C VAL A 43 -12.19 3.37 2.02
N LEU A 44 -11.74 2.72 0.94
CA LEU A 44 -12.21 3.04 -0.41
C LEU A 44 -13.69 2.69 -0.60
N GLN A 45 -14.16 1.58 -0.01
CA GLN A 45 -15.57 1.22 0.01
C GLN A 45 -16.40 2.26 0.76
N TYR A 46 -15.93 2.72 1.93
CA TYR A 46 -16.55 3.83 2.65
C TYR A 46 -16.66 5.10 1.78
N CYS A 47 -15.58 5.49 1.10
CA CYS A 47 -15.57 6.66 0.22
C CYS A 47 -16.57 6.51 -0.96
N GLN A 48 -16.69 5.31 -1.52
CA GLN A 48 -17.67 5.00 -2.56
C GLN A 48 -19.10 5.07 -2.03
N GLU A 49 -19.39 4.46 -0.88
CA GLU A 49 -20.72 4.45 -0.24
C GLU A 49 -21.21 5.87 0.08
N LYS A 50 -20.28 6.79 0.40
CA LYS A 50 -20.56 8.22 0.57
C LYS A 50 -20.81 8.98 -0.73
N GLY A 51 -20.51 8.38 -1.89
CA GLY A 51 -20.60 9.00 -3.20
C GLY A 51 -19.42 9.91 -3.57
N TYR A 52 -18.28 9.82 -2.85
CA TYR A 52 -17.12 10.68 -3.10
C TYR A 52 -16.20 10.17 -4.21
N THR A 53 -16.25 8.88 -4.52
CA THR A 53 -15.40 8.22 -5.52
C THR A 53 -16.20 7.21 -6.34
N ASP A 54 -15.69 6.88 -7.52
CA ASP A 54 -16.14 5.71 -8.29
C ASP A 54 -15.62 4.38 -7.69
N GLY A 55 -16.06 3.26 -8.25
CA GLY A 55 -15.59 1.92 -7.85
C GLY A 55 -14.21 1.53 -8.40
N GLY A 56 -13.59 2.33 -9.27
CA GLY A 56 -12.38 1.93 -9.98
C GLY A 56 -11.17 1.74 -9.06
N ALA A 57 -11.05 2.54 -8.01
CA ALA A 57 -9.98 2.37 -7.02
C ALA A 57 -10.14 1.06 -6.21
N ILE A 58 -11.38 0.63 -5.93
CA ILE A 58 -11.67 -0.62 -5.21
C ILE A 58 -11.23 -1.81 -6.05
N GLU A 59 -11.53 -1.82 -7.35
CA GLU A 59 -11.09 -2.87 -8.27
C GLU A 59 -9.56 -2.98 -8.33
N ILE A 60 -8.86 -1.84 -8.42
CA ILE A 60 -7.40 -1.79 -8.46
C ILE A 60 -6.81 -2.27 -7.13
N GLN A 61 -7.30 -1.78 -6.00
CA GLN A 61 -6.84 -2.20 -4.68
C GLN A 61 -7.03 -3.72 -4.49
N THR A 62 -8.14 -4.27 -4.97
CA THR A 62 -8.41 -5.72 -4.92
C THR A 62 -7.36 -6.50 -5.71
N LYS A 63 -6.98 -6.04 -6.91
CA LYS A 63 -5.88 -6.64 -7.69
C LYS A 63 -4.54 -6.54 -6.98
N MET A 64 -4.25 -5.39 -6.37
CA MET A 64 -3.01 -5.19 -5.59
C MET A 64 -2.91 -6.14 -4.40
N ILE A 65 -4.02 -6.34 -3.66
CA ILE A 65 -4.07 -7.29 -2.54
C ILE A 65 -3.77 -8.71 -3.01
N ALA A 66 -4.27 -9.12 -4.19
CA ALA A 66 -4.02 -10.45 -4.74
C ALA A 66 -2.53 -10.73 -5.07
N LEU A 67 -1.69 -9.69 -5.14
CA LEU A 67 -0.24 -9.81 -5.31
C LEU A 67 0.50 -10.01 -3.99
N ILE A 68 -0.16 -9.77 -2.86
CA ILE A 68 0.41 -9.98 -1.53
C ILE A 68 0.08 -11.42 -1.11
N PRO A 69 1.09 -12.27 -0.84
CA PRO A 69 0.89 -13.56 -0.21
C PRO A 69 -0.07 -13.48 0.98
N ALA A 70 -1.23 -14.13 0.84
CA ALA A 70 -2.23 -14.15 1.89
C ALA A 70 -1.71 -14.96 3.10
N PRO A 71 -1.92 -14.47 4.34
CA PRO A 71 -1.67 -15.26 5.53
C PRO A 71 -2.65 -16.44 5.59
N SER A 72 -2.27 -17.50 6.31
CA SER A 72 -3.16 -18.66 6.53
C SER A 72 -4.39 -18.33 7.37
N ASP A 73 -4.32 -17.28 8.18
CA ASP A 73 -5.43 -16.75 8.98
C ASP A 73 -5.71 -15.30 8.54
N THR A 74 -6.91 -15.06 8.00
CA THR A 74 -7.34 -13.74 7.51
C THR A 74 -8.14 -12.94 8.53
N THR A 75 -8.37 -13.47 9.74
CA THR A 75 -9.26 -12.85 10.74
C THR A 75 -8.90 -11.38 11.01
N LYS A 76 -7.60 -11.07 11.15
CA LYS A 76 -7.13 -9.70 11.34
C LYS A 76 -7.35 -8.82 10.10
N ALA A 77 -7.14 -9.37 8.91
CA ALA A 77 -7.37 -8.67 7.65
C ALA A 77 -8.85 -8.35 7.43
N ASP A 78 -9.74 -9.27 7.79
CA ASP A 78 -11.19 -9.09 7.67
C ASP A 78 -11.69 -8.05 8.68
N ALA A 79 -11.16 -8.07 9.92
CA ALA A 79 -11.39 -7.02 10.89
C ALA A 79 -10.85 -5.66 10.40
N ALA A 80 -9.66 -5.64 9.80
CA ALA A 80 -9.06 -4.42 9.25
C ALA A 80 -9.90 -3.80 8.13
N GLU A 81 -10.43 -4.62 7.20
CA GLU A 81 -11.39 -4.16 6.18
C GLU A 81 -12.67 -3.62 6.82
N ALA A 82 -13.23 -4.31 7.82
CA ALA A 82 -14.42 -3.87 8.52
C ALA A 82 -14.20 -2.52 9.23
N THR A 83 -13.05 -2.30 9.86
CA THR A 83 -12.65 -0.99 10.40
C THR A 83 -12.55 0.05 9.28
N GLY A 84 -11.98 -0.31 8.13
CA GLY A 84 -11.89 0.57 6.97
C GLY A 84 -13.25 1.06 6.49
N LYS A 85 -14.24 0.15 6.42
CA LYS A 85 -15.63 0.45 6.03
C LYS A 85 -16.32 1.45 6.97
N GLN A 86 -15.83 1.60 8.19
CA GLN A 86 -16.32 2.62 9.13
C GLN A 86 -15.70 4.00 8.88
N GLY A 87 -14.87 4.16 7.83
CA GLY A 87 -14.18 5.41 7.52
C GLY A 87 -12.93 5.62 8.38
N LYS A 88 -12.25 4.55 8.78
CA LYS A 88 -11.06 4.60 9.64
C LYS A 88 -9.84 3.96 8.99
N VAL A 89 -8.74 4.71 8.97
CA VAL A 89 -7.43 4.16 8.60
C VAL A 89 -6.80 3.56 9.86
N SER A 90 -6.36 2.31 9.76
CA SER A 90 -5.62 1.62 10.82
C SER A 90 -4.17 1.45 10.40
N ALA A 91 -3.25 2.09 11.13
CA ALA A 91 -1.82 2.03 10.86
C ALA A 91 -1.04 1.93 12.17
N MET A 92 -0.13 0.95 12.26
CA MET A 92 0.79 0.76 13.41
C MET A 92 0.09 0.74 14.78
N GLY A 93 -1.13 0.19 14.84
CA GLY A 93 -1.91 0.11 16.08
C GLY A 93 -2.69 1.38 16.46
N MET A 94 -2.69 2.40 15.59
CA MET A 94 -3.51 3.59 15.73
C MET A 94 -4.64 3.57 14.70
N GLU A 95 -5.83 3.98 15.12
CA GLU A 95 -6.96 4.24 14.22
C GLU A 95 -7.20 5.73 14.10
N GLN A 96 -7.47 6.19 12.88
CA GLN A 96 -7.77 7.58 12.59
C GLN A 96 -8.96 7.68 11.65
N ASP A 97 -10.01 8.40 12.08
CA ASP A 97 -11.17 8.68 11.23
C ASP A 97 -10.78 9.57 10.05
N ILE A 98 -11.30 9.25 8.86
CA ILE A 98 -11.11 10.01 7.62
C ILE A 98 -11.61 11.45 7.77
N ALA A 99 -12.74 11.66 8.45
CA ALA A 99 -13.25 13.00 8.74
C ALA A 99 -12.29 13.82 9.63
N THR A 100 -11.64 13.19 10.61
CA THR A 100 -10.67 13.85 11.49
C THR A 100 -9.38 14.13 10.72
N SER A 101 -8.90 13.19 9.91
CA SER A 101 -7.75 13.39 9.01
C SER A 101 -7.97 14.53 8.02
N ALA A 102 -9.16 14.61 7.41
CA ALA A 102 -9.51 15.67 6.48
C ALA A 102 -9.46 17.05 7.16
N LYS A 103 -10.04 17.16 8.37
CA LYS A 103 -9.97 18.38 9.19
C LYS A 103 -8.54 18.76 9.54
N ALA A 104 -7.72 17.81 9.99
CA ALA A 104 -6.32 18.06 10.31
C ALA A 104 -5.50 18.54 9.11
N GLN A 105 -5.87 18.09 7.90
CA GLN A 105 -5.26 18.50 6.64
C GLN A 105 -5.91 19.75 6.01
N ASN A 106 -6.94 20.31 6.66
CA ASN A 106 -7.73 21.44 6.16
C ASN A 106 -8.30 21.21 4.75
N VAL A 107 -8.81 19.99 4.51
CA VAL A 107 -9.50 19.59 3.27
C VAL A 107 -10.88 19.01 3.58
N SER A 108 -11.75 18.90 2.57
CA SER A 108 -13.00 18.16 2.71
C SER A 108 -12.74 16.65 2.78
N GLU A 109 -13.67 15.94 3.40
CA GLU A 109 -13.65 14.47 3.43
C GLU A 109 -13.68 13.87 2.02
N GLU A 110 -14.50 14.45 1.14
CA GLU A 110 -14.56 14.12 -0.29
C GLU A 110 -13.19 14.26 -0.96
N LYS A 111 -12.50 15.40 -0.74
CA LYS A 111 -11.20 15.64 -1.37
C LYS A 111 -10.14 14.65 -0.88
N LEU A 112 -10.17 14.30 0.40
CA LEU A 112 -9.28 13.28 0.95
C LEU A 112 -9.58 11.90 0.34
N CYS A 113 -10.85 11.51 0.25
CA CYS A 113 -11.29 10.28 -0.41
C CYS A 113 -10.83 10.21 -1.88
N GLN A 114 -11.03 11.28 -2.65
CA GLN A 114 -10.56 11.36 -4.03
C GLN A 114 -9.04 11.22 -4.13
N THR A 115 -8.29 11.89 -3.24
CA THR A 115 -6.83 11.80 -3.21
C THR A 115 -6.35 10.38 -2.93
N MET A 116 -6.99 9.65 -2.00
CA MET A 116 -6.68 8.25 -1.73
C MET A 116 -6.99 7.35 -2.94
N ALA A 117 -8.15 7.54 -3.57
CA ALA A 117 -8.54 6.77 -4.76
C ALA A 117 -7.58 7.02 -5.93
N ASP A 118 -7.18 8.26 -6.16
CA ASP A 118 -6.22 8.63 -7.20
C ASP A 118 -4.84 8.01 -6.93
N ALA A 119 -4.38 8.01 -5.67
CA ALA A 119 -3.12 7.37 -5.29
C ALA A 119 -3.14 5.87 -5.59
N VAL A 120 -4.25 5.18 -5.31
CA VAL A 120 -4.42 3.76 -5.62
C VAL A 120 -4.45 3.53 -7.13
N LYS A 121 -5.15 4.37 -7.90
CA LYS A 121 -5.15 4.30 -9.37
C LYS A 121 -3.73 4.47 -9.94
N GLN A 122 -2.97 5.43 -9.41
CA GLN A 122 -1.57 5.67 -9.81
C GLN A 122 -0.65 4.50 -9.45
N ALA A 123 -0.84 3.88 -8.28
CA ALA A 123 -0.09 2.69 -7.90
C ALA A 123 -0.45 1.49 -8.81
N GLY A 124 -1.74 1.31 -9.11
CA GLY A 124 -2.22 0.27 -10.03
C GLY A 124 -1.66 0.39 -11.44
N ALA A 125 -1.47 1.61 -11.94
CA ALA A 125 -0.88 1.86 -13.26
C ALA A 125 0.60 1.42 -13.35
N GLN A 126 1.28 1.23 -12.23
CA GLN A 126 2.67 0.79 -12.15
C GLN A 126 2.81 -0.73 -11.96
N LEU A 127 1.70 -1.45 -11.82
CA LEU A 127 1.74 -2.90 -11.68
C LEU A 127 2.21 -3.56 -12.98
N PRO A 128 2.98 -4.66 -12.90
CA PRO A 128 3.26 -5.50 -14.06
C PRO A 128 1.96 -5.93 -14.73
N GLN A 129 1.93 -5.87 -16.07
CA GLN A 129 0.81 -6.33 -16.91
C GLN A 129 0.80 -7.85 -17.00
#